data_AF-A0A950WPV3-F1
#
_entry.id   AF-A0A950WPV3-F1
#
_cell.length_a   1.000
_cell.length_b   1.000
_cell.length_c   1.000
_cell.angle_alpha   90.00
_cell.angle_beta   90.00
_cell.angle_gamma   90.00
#
_symmetry.space_group_name_H-M   'P 1'
#
loop_
_entity.id
_entity.type
_entity.pdbx_description
1 polymer ?
#
loop_
_entity_poly.entity_id
_entity_poly.type
_entity_poly.pdbx_seq_one_letter_code
_entity_poly.pdbx_strand_id
1 'polypeptide(L)'
;MRPLYISPNGDAWFLARDPATGAAFVRHEANRASGGQVTDIEIGTFLAGQQNPEQLALLRVIGSFVAGTDSAKAEDDRATENTGREWSDTELTELGNMLMRGLSIQEIARQLRREHGEVRGKIVEVARVCRTE
;
A
#
# COMPACT_ATOMS: atom_id res chain seq x y z
N MET A 1 -16.16 11.69 -3.33
CA MET A 1 -15.17 12.44 -2.53
C MET A 1 -14.82 11.61 -1.30
N ARG A 2 -13.54 11.48 -0.95
CA ARG A 2 -13.07 10.68 0.20
C ARG A 2 -12.20 11.55 1.11
N PRO A 3 -12.38 11.52 2.45
CA PRO A 3 -11.47 12.21 3.36
C PRO A 3 -10.09 11.55 3.33
N LEU A 4 -9.04 12.38 3.25
CA LEU A 4 -7.64 11.98 3.19
C LEU A 4 -6.96 12.14 4.55
N TYR A 5 -7.11 13.32 5.13
CA TYR A 5 -6.38 13.73 6.32
C TYR A 5 -7.11 14.87 7.01
N ILE A 6 -7.10 14.85 8.34
CA ILE A 6 -7.56 15.96 9.16
C ILE A 6 -6.33 16.39 9.96
N SER A 7 -5.88 17.61 9.70
CA SER A 7 -4.81 18.23 10.46
C SER A 7 -5.26 18.39 11.91
N PRO A 8 -4.36 18.30 12.90
CA PRO A 8 -4.67 18.64 14.28
C PRO A 8 -5.15 20.10 14.44
N ASN A 9 -4.85 20.97 13.47
CA ASN A 9 -5.43 22.32 13.41
C ASN A 9 -6.91 22.33 13.00
N GLY A 10 -7.49 21.20 12.56
CA GLY A 10 -8.87 21.09 12.11
C GLY A 10 -9.07 21.33 10.61
N ASP A 11 -7.99 21.48 9.84
CA ASP A 11 -8.06 21.55 8.39
C ASP A 11 -8.30 20.15 7.80
N ALA A 12 -9.34 20.00 7.00
CA ALA A 12 -9.75 18.73 6.41
C ALA A 12 -9.39 18.69 4.93
N TRP A 13 -8.75 17.59 4.52
CA TRP A 13 -8.32 17.38 3.15
C TRP A 13 -9.11 16.22 2.54
N PHE A 14 -9.63 16.41 1.33
CA PHE A 14 -10.45 15.44 0.62
C PHE A 14 -9.91 15.16 -0.77
N LEU A 15 -9.90 13.89 -1.16
CA LEU A 15 -9.57 13.48 -2.52
C LEU A 15 -10.86 13.39 -3.34
N ALA A 16 -10.84 14.08 -4.46
CA ALA A 16 -11.88 14.01 -5.46
C ALA A 16 -11.27 13.60 -6.80
N ARG A 17 -12.07 12.90 -7.58
CA ARG A 17 -11.76 12.57 -8.97
C ARG A 17 -12.93 13.07 -9.79
N ASP A 18 -12.63 13.81 -10.84
CA ASP A 18 -13.62 14.19 -11.81
C ASP A 18 -14.00 12.96 -12.66
N PRO A 19 -15.27 12.55 -12.69
CA PRO A 19 -15.69 11.35 -13.41
C PRO A 19 -15.72 11.54 -14.93
N ALA A 20 -15.75 12.79 -15.43
CA ALA A 20 -15.82 13.08 -16.86
C ALA A 20 -14.43 13.10 -17.53
N THR A 21 -13.42 13.59 -16.83
CA THR A 21 -12.04 13.74 -17.30
C THR A 21 -11.08 12.73 -16.68
N GLY A 22 -11.46 12.12 -15.55
CA GLY A 22 -10.58 11.26 -14.77
C GLY A 22 -9.52 12.03 -13.96
N ALA A 23 -9.52 13.36 -14.01
CA ALA A 23 -8.55 14.18 -13.31
C ALA A 23 -8.76 14.10 -11.79
N ALA A 24 -7.69 13.85 -11.04
CA ALA A 24 -7.75 13.86 -9.59
C ALA A 24 -7.37 15.24 -9.04
N PHE A 25 -8.11 15.69 -8.03
CA PHE A 25 -7.87 16.96 -7.34
C PHE A 25 -8.07 16.79 -5.84
N VAL A 26 -7.38 17.63 -5.09
CA VAL A 26 -7.39 17.68 -3.64
C VAL A 26 -8.21 18.90 -3.24
N ARG A 27 -9.28 18.67 -2.49
CA ARG A 27 -10.07 19.72 -1.86
C ARG A 27 -9.56 19.94 -0.44
N HIS A 28 -9.04 21.11 -0.18
CA HIS A 28 -8.68 21.59 1.15
C HIS A 28 -9.86 22.35 1.74
N GLU A 29 -10.30 21.97 2.93
CA GLU A 29 -11.27 22.70 3.73
C GLU A 29 -10.55 23.23 4.96
N ALA A 30 -10.33 24.54 4.99
CA ALA A 30 -9.70 25.19 6.12
C ALA A 30 -10.62 25.12 7.34
N ASN A 31 -10.03 25.06 8.53
CA ASN A 31 -10.81 25.03 9.76
C ASN A 31 -11.69 26.31 9.91
N ARG A 32 -12.70 26.26 10.79
CA ARG A 32 -13.59 27.42 11.06
C ARG A 32 -12.83 28.65 11.58
N ALA A 33 -11.71 28.47 12.27
CA ALA A 33 -10.89 29.57 12.79
C ALA A 33 -10.12 30.31 11.68
N SER A 34 -9.81 29.63 10.58
CA SER A 34 -9.18 30.12 9.35
C SER A 34 -10.21 30.58 8.31
N GLY A 35 -11.49 30.67 8.70
CA GLY A 35 -12.56 31.19 7.84
C GLY A 35 -13.25 30.15 6.96
N GLY A 36 -13.02 28.84 7.15
CA GLY A 36 -13.78 27.80 6.45
C GLY A 36 -13.57 27.76 4.93
N GLN A 37 -12.44 28.30 4.45
CA GLN A 37 -12.15 28.41 3.03
C GLN A 37 -11.98 27.03 2.40
N VAL A 38 -12.71 26.79 1.32
CA VAL A 38 -12.59 25.57 0.53
C VAL A 38 -11.78 25.88 -0.72
N THR A 39 -10.62 25.24 -0.86
CA THR A 39 -9.73 25.40 -2.01
C THR A 39 -9.61 24.08 -2.75
N ASP A 40 -9.91 24.09 -4.04
CA ASP A 40 -9.66 22.96 -4.93
C ASP A 40 -8.27 23.12 -5.58
N ILE A 41 -7.42 22.11 -5.40
CA ILE A 41 -6.05 22.10 -5.89
C ILE A 41 -5.88 20.86 -6.77
N GLU A 42 -5.42 21.03 -8.01
CA GLU A 42 -5.15 19.90 -8.87
C GLU A 42 -4.07 19.00 -8.25
N ILE A 43 -4.22 17.67 -8.33
CA ILE A 43 -3.27 16.75 -7.70
C ILE A 43 -1.85 16.93 -8.24
N GLY A 44 -1.72 17.24 -9.53
CA GLY A 44 -0.43 17.48 -10.18
C GLY A 44 0.26 18.72 -9.59
N THR A 45 -0.48 19.83 -9.48
CA THR A 45 0.00 21.06 -8.84
C THR A 45 0.29 20.87 -7.35
N PHE A 46 -0.56 20.12 -6.65
CA PHE A 46 -0.38 19.80 -5.24
C PHE A 46 0.90 19.00 -5.02
N LEU A 47 1.21 18.02 -5.88
CA LEU A 47 2.44 17.21 -5.81
C LEU A 47 3.69 17.95 -6.29
N ALA A 48 3.54 18.89 -7.22
CA ALA A 48 4.64 19.73 -7.72
C ALA A 48 5.06 20.84 -6.74
N GLY A 49 4.25 21.11 -5.71
CA GLY A 49 4.52 22.11 -4.66
C GLY A 49 5.57 21.67 -3.63
N GLN A 50 5.80 22.54 -2.64
CA GLN A 50 6.78 22.36 -1.58
C GLN A 50 6.50 21.09 -0.74
N GLN A 51 7.56 20.32 -0.46
CA GLN A 51 7.54 19.09 0.34
C GLN A 51 7.13 19.36 1.79
N ASN A 52 5.84 19.37 2.05
CA ASN A 52 5.26 19.55 3.36
C ASN A 52 4.88 18.19 3.98
N PRO A 53 4.83 18.06 5.31
CA PRO A 53 4.41 16.82 5.98
C PRO A 53 2.99 16.38 5.56
N GLU A 54 2.14 17.33 5.17
CA GLU A 54 0.80 17.08 4.62
C GLU A 54 0.86 16.38 3.26
N GLN A 55 1.85 16.70 2.42
CA GLN A 55 2.12 16.03 1.14
C GLN A 55 2.55 14.57 1.35
N LEU A 56 3.37 14.29 2.36
CA LEU A 56 3.79 12.92 2.71
C LEU A 56 2.63 12.07 3.25
N ALA A 57 1.75 12.67 4.07
CA ALA A 57 0.53 12.03 4.52
C ALA A 57 -0.40 11.70 3.34
N LEU A 58 -0.53 12.64 2.39
CA LEU A 58 -1.31 12.43 1.17
C LEU A 58 -0.72 11.29 0.32
N LEU A 59 0.58 11.30 0.07
CA LEU A 59 1.28 10.27 -0.72
C LEU A 59 1.11 8.88 -0.11
N ARG A 60 1.08 8.77 1.23
CA ARG A 60 0.83 7.50 1.91
C ARG A 60 -0.57 6.96 1.64
N VAL A 61 -1.58 7.82 1.65
CA VAL A 61 -2.98 7.43 1.38
C VAL A 61 -3.19 7.12 -0.11
N ILE A 62 -2.58 7.90 -1.01
CA ILE A 62 -2.61 7.63 -2.46
C ILE A 62 -1.89 6.31 -2.77
N GLY A 63 -0.74 6.05 -2.14
CA GLY A 63 0.00 4.79 -2.28
C GLY A 63 -0.82 3.58 -1.83
N SER A 64 -1.61 3.73 -0.76
CA SER A 64 -2.59 2.71 -0.34
C SER A 64 -3.73 2.52 -1.35
N PHE A 65 -4.01 3.49 -2.20
CA PHE A 65 -5.06 3.42 -3.23
C PHE A 65 -4.58 2.81 -4.54
N VAL A 66 -3.36 3.14 -4.97
CA VAL A 66 -2.73 2.55 -6.15
C VAL A 66 -2.50 1.05 -5.94
N ALA A 67 -2.15 0.64 -4.71
CA ALA A 67 -2.09 -0.77 -4.35
C ALA A 67 -3.48 -1.48 -4.36
N GLY A 68 -4.57 -0.71 -4.22
CA GLY A 68 -5.95 -1.23 -4.25
C GLY A 68 -6.59 -1.23 -5.65
N THR A 69 -5.98 -0.60 -6.65
CA THR A 69 -6.50 -0.57 -8.03
C THR A 69 -5.91 -1.65 -8.95
N ASP A 70 -5.06 -2.53 -8.43
CA ASP A 70 -4.61 -3.73 -9.17
C ASP A 70 -5.48 -4.98 -8.89
N SER A 71 -6.44 -4.90 -7.96
CA SER A 71 -7.36 -6.02 -7.67
C SER A 71 -8.71 -5.84 -8.34
N ALA A 72 -8.72 -5.77 -9.66
CA ALA A 72 -9.94 -5.96 -10.44
C ALA A 72 -9.66 -6.54 -11.83
N LYS A 73 -8.87 -7.62 -11.92
CA LYS A 73 -9.09 -8.65 -12.96
C LYS A 73 -8.36 -9.96 -12.67
N ALA A 74 -9.05 -10.90 -12.05
CA ALA A 74 -9.10 -12.32 -12.44
C ALA A 74 -9.86 -13.10 -11.36
N GLU A 75 -11.18 -12.93 -11.33
CA GLU A 75 -12.04 -14.04 -10.93
C GLU A 75 -12.35 -14.82 -12.21
N ASP A 76 -11.64 -15.92 -12.41
CA ASP A 76 -12.06 -17.04 -13.25
C ASP A 76 -11.56 -18.34 -12.60
N ASP A 77 -12.54 -19.01 -11.98
CA ASP A 77 -12.65 -20.43 -11.71
C ASP A 77 -11.57 -21.24 -10.95
N ARG A 78 -12.02 -21.74 -9.79
CA ARG A 78 -11.68 -23.01 -9.10
C ARG A 78 -10.36 -23.08 -8.33
N ALA A 79 -10.44 -22.74 -7.04
CA ALA A 79 -10.42 -23.74 -5.96
C ALA A 79 -10.38 -23.02 -4.60
N THR A 80 -11.48 -23.18 -3.87
CA THR A 80 -11.54 -23.04 -2.42
C THR A 80 -10.61 -24.04 -1.76
N GLU A 81 -9.32 -23.74 -1.59
CA GLU A 81 -8.47 -24.46 -0.63
C GLU A 81 -7.49 -23.52 0.12
N ASN A 82 -8.01 -23.03 1.26
CA ASN A 82 -7.37 -23.03 2.58
C ASN A 82 -6.45 -21.84 2.94
N THR A 83 -6.97 -20.97 3.81
CA THR A 83 -6.29 -19.95 4.65
C THR A 83 -5.28 -20.56 5.63
N GLY A 84 -4.30 -21.29 5.12
CA GLY A 84 -3.31 -22.01 5.92
C GLY A 84 -2.48 -22.97 5.08
N ARG A 85 -1.98 -22.55 3.91
CA ARG A 85 -1.02 -23.39 3.18
C ARG A 85 0.30 -23.42 3.95
N GLU A 86 0.50 -24.50 4.69
CA GLU A 86 1.83 -24.94 5.10
C GLU A 86 2.77 -24.87 3.90
N TRP A 87 3.99 -24.41 4.14
CA TRP A 87 4.98 -24.24 3.09
C TRP A 87 5.40 -25.62 2.61
N SER A 88 5.27 -25.88 1.32
CA SER A 88 5.75 -27.13 0.74
C SER A 88 7.28 -27.19 0.80
N ASP A 89 7.86 -28.39 0.83
CA ASP A 89 9.31 -28.60 0.82
C ASP A 89 9.99 -27.94 -0.39
N THR A 90 9.29 -27.88 -1.53
CA THR A 90 9.75 -27.19 -2.73
C THR A 90 9.82 -25.67 -2.51
N GLU A 91 8.77 -25.07 -1.92
CA GLU A 91 8.76 -23.63 -1.60
C GLU A 91 9.84 -23.27 -0.57
N LEU A 92 10.09 -24.13 0.43
CA LEU A 92 11.17 -23.94 1.40
C LEU A 92 12.55 -24.02 0.75
N THR A 93 12.74 -24.97 -0.17
CA THR A 93 13.99 -25.11 -0.94
C THR A 93 14.23 -23.91 -1.85
N GLU A 94 13.20 -23.46 -2.55
CA GLU A 94 13.27 -22.27 -3.41
C GLU A 94 13.53 -20.99 -2.59
N LEU A 95 12.86 -20.83 -1.45
CA LEU A 95 13.13 -19.71 -0.54
C LEU A 95 14.59 -19.72 -0.07
N GLY A 96 15.12 -20.87 0.34
CA GLY A 96 16.53 -21.01 0.73
C GLY A 96 17.49 -20.64 -0.41
N ASN A 97 17.23 -21.11 -1.63
CA ASN A 97 18.03 -20.77 -2.81
C ASN A 97 17.97 -19.25 -3.12
N MET A 98 16.79 -18.65 -3.08
CA MET A 98 16.63 -17.23 -3.35
C MET A 98 17.31 -16.34 -2.30
N LEU A 99 17.28 -16.74 -1.03
CA LEU A 99 18.01 -16.08 0.04
C LEU A 99 19.54 -16.19 -0.15
N MET A 100 20.04 -17.37 -0.54
CA MET A 100 21.47 -17.53 -0.87
C MET A 100 21.90 -16.70 -2.07
N ARG A 101 20.99 -16.46 -3.02
CA ARG A 101 21.21 -15.56 -4.17
C ARG A 101 21.13 -14.09 -3.81
N GLY A 102 20.80 -13.74 -2.56
CA GLY A 102 20.71 -12.36 -2.08
C GLY A 102 19.49 -11.59 -2.57
N LEU A 103 18.41 -12.27 -2.93
CA LEU A 103 17.17 -11.64 -3.37
C LEU A 103 16.47 -10.94 -2.20
N SER A 104 15.82 -9.81 -2.48
CA SER A 104 15.05 -9.09 -1.47
C SER A 104 13.77 -9.86 -1.13
N ILE A 105 13.26 -9.70 0.10
CA ILE A 105 12.01 -10.34 0.56
C ILE A 105 10.84 -10.03 -0.39
N GLN A 106 10.84 -8.84 -1.01
CA GLN A 106 9.83 -8.44 -2.00
C GLN A 106 9.91 -9.27 -3.28
N GLU A 107 11.12 -9.47 -3.78
CA GLU A 107 11.33 -10.26 -4.99
C GLU A 107 11.05 -11.75 -4.76
N ILE A 108 11.40 -12.26 -3.58
CA ILE A 108 11.08 -13.64 -3.16
C ILE A 108 9.56 -13.85 -3.10
N ALA A 109 8.83 -12.94 -2.45
CA ALA A 109 7.37 -13.01 -2.35
C ALA A 109 6.69 -12.95 -3.71
N ARG A 110 7.19 -12.08 -4.60
CA ARG A 110 6.72 -11.98 -5.98
C ARG A 110 6.93 -13.28 -6.75
N GLN A 111 8.08 -13.93 -6.56
CA GLN A 111 8.42 -15.15 -7.28
C GLN A 111 7.67 -16.39 -6.77
N LEU A 112 7.47 -16.47 -5.44
CA LEU A 112 6.65 -17.50 -4.81
C LEU A 112 5.14 -17.23 -4.94
N ARG A 113 4.73 -16.11 -5.55
CA ARG A 113 3.35 -15.61 -5.61
C ARG A 113 2.65 -15.62 -4.23
N ARG A 114 3.41 -15.30 -3.19
CA ARG A 114 2.97 -15.29 -1.77
C ARG A 114 2.99 -13.86 -1.24
N GLU A 115 2.25 -13.61 -0.16
CA GLU A 115 2.31 -12.32 0.49
C GLU A 115 3.67 -12.08 1.18
N HIS A 116 4.13 -10.84 1.14
CA HIS A 116 5.34 -10.39 1.83
C HIS A 116 5.33 -10.72 3.33
N GLY A 117 4.15 -10.65 3.97
CA GLY A 117 3.94 -10.98 5.37
C GLY A 117 4.18 -12.46 5.68
N GLU A 118 3.74 -13.36 4.80
CA GLU A 118 3.94 -14.81 4.92
C GLU A 118 5.42 -15.18 4.77
N VAL A 119 6.09 -14.64 3.74
CA VAL A 119 7.52 -14.88 3.51
C VAL A 119 8.36 -14.42 4.69
N ARG A 120 8.09 -13.21 5.20
CA ARG A 120 8.76 -12.70 6.40
C ARG A 120 8.46 -13.55 7.63
N GLY A 121 7.20 -13.98 7.81
CA GLY A 121 6.78 -14.84 8.90
C GLY A 121 7.55 -16.16 8.90
N LYS A 122 7.61 -16.84 7.75
CA LYS A 122 8.33 -18.11 7.64
C LYS A 122 9.84 -17.96 7.79
N ILE A 123 10.46 -16.90 7.24
CA ILE A 123 11.90 -16.65 7.47
C ILE A 123 12.21 -16.50 8.97
N VAL A 124 11.36 -15.77 9.71
CA VAL A 124 11.52 -15.61 11.16
C VAL A 124 11.30 -16.93 11.90
N GLU A 125 10.33 -17.74 11.47
CA GLU A 125 10.07 -19.08 12.02
C GLU A 125 11.26 -20.02 11.80
N VAL A 126 11.75 -20.14 10.56
CA VAL A 126 12.94 -20.93 10.21
C VAL A 126 14.18 -20.46 10.96
N ALA A 127 14.39 -19.14 11.06
CA ALA A 127 15.52 -18.56 11.82
C ALA A 127 15.38 -18.73 13.36
N ARG A 128 14.20 -19.05 13.88
CA ARG A 128 14.00 -19.47 15.27
C ARG A 128 14.33 -20.95 15.42
N VAL A 129 13.85 -21.79 14.50
CA VAL A 129 14.14 -23.23 14.49
C VAL A 129 15.65 -23.50 14.42
N CYS A 130 16.37 -22.87 13.47
CA CYS A 130 17.83 -23.04 13.34
C CYS A 130 18.67 -22.47 14.50
N ARG A 131 18.07 -21.70 15.43
CA ARG A 131 18.77 -21.14 16.59
C ARG A 131 18.69 -22.04 17.82
N THR A 132 17.94 -23.14 17.71
CA THR A 132 17.63 -24.07 18.82
C THR A 132 18.35 -25.42 18.63
N GLU A 133 19.28 -25.51 17.68
CA GLU A 133 20.16 -26.67 17.47
C GLU A 133 21.63 -26.30 17.74
#